data_AF-A0A2R7SK69-F1
#
_entry.id   AF-A0A2R7SK69-F1
#
_cell.length_a   1.000
_cell.length_b   1.000
_cell.length_c   1.000
_cell.angle_alpha   90.00
_cell.angle_beta   90.00
_cell.angle_gamma   90.00
#
_symmetry.space_group_name_H-M   'P 1'
#
loop_
_entity.id
_entity.type
_entity.pdbx_description
1 polymer ?
#
loop_
_entity_poly.entity_id
_entity_poly.type
_entity_poly.pdbx_seq_one_letter_code
_entity_poly.pdbx_strand_id
1 'polypeptide(L)' 'MPNFRAYAAHTAGGPLQAFDFDPGPLGDEDVEITVEHCGICHSDLAMIDSEWFPASYPVVPGHEVVGRITALGPRAK' A
#
# COMPACT_ATOMS: atom_id res chain seq x y z
N MET A 1 5.36 -8.02 16.58
CA MET A 1 4.76 -7.09 15.61
C MET A 1 4.81 -7.79 14.27
N PRO A 2 3.69 -7.95 13.55
CA PRO A 2 3.75 -8.45 12.18
C PRO A 2 4.61 -7.49 11.35
N ASN A 3 5.52 -8.04 10.54
CA ASN A 3 6.33 -7.25 9.62
C ASN A 3 5.49 -6.97 8.37
N PHE A 4 5.03 -5.73 8.16
CA PHE A 4 4.33 -5.36 6.93
C PHE A 4 5.38 -5.15 5.85
N ARG A 5 5.35 -6.04 4.85
CA ARG A 5 6.29 -6.06 3.74
C ARG A 5 5.59 -5.58 2.48
N ALA A 6 6.24 -4.67 1.78
CA ALA A 6 5.78 -4.11 0.52
C ALA A 6 6.94 -3.99 -0.47
N TYR A 7 6.58 -3.53 -1.66
CA TYR A 7 7.53 -2.97 -2.61
C TYR A 7 7.23 -1.48 -2.79
N ALA A 8 8.23 -0.63 -2.63
CA ALA A 8 8.08 0.81 -2.71
C ALA A 8 9.07 1.44 -3.70
N ALA A 9 8.64 2.52 -4.35
CA ALA A 9 9.55 3.42 -5.05
C ALA A 9 9.99 4.49 -4.06
N HIS A 10 11.28 4.83 -4.05
CA HIS A 10 11.85 5.84 -3.14
C HIS A 10 12.02 7.23 -3.78
N THR A 11 11.88 7.30 -5.10
CA THR A 11 11.96 8.53 -5.91
C THR A 11 11.06 8.40 -7.12
N ALA A 12 10.72 9.52 -7.76
CA ALA A 12 10.01 9.51 -9.05
C ALA A 12 10.78 8.70 -10.11
N GLY A 13 10.09 7.82 -10.84
CA GLY A 13 10.73 6.92 -11.82
C GLY A 13 11.66 5.87 -11.21
N GLY A 14 11.75 5.79 -9.89
CA GLY A 14 12.62 4.86 -9.19
C GLY A 14 12.13 3.42 -9.30
N PRO A 15 13.03 2.43 -9.30
CA PRO A 15 12.62 1.03 -9.26
C PRO A 15 11.92 0.70 -7.94
N LEU A 16 11.00 -0.25 -7.98
CA LEU A 16 10.39 -0.83 -6.79
C LEU A 16 11.42 -1.66 -6.01
N GLN A 17 11.54 -1.39 -4.71
CA GLN A 17 12.47 -2.07 -3.80
C GLN A 17 11.70 -2.64 -2.60
N ALA A 18 12.20 -3.74 -2.03
CA ALA A 18 11.61 -4.31 -0.82
C ALA A 18 11.62 -3.27 0.31
N PHE A 19 10.47 -3.08 0.95
CA PHE A 19 10.25 -2.04 1.93
C PHE A 19 9.41 -2.59 3.09
N ASP A 20 9.98 -2.54 4.29
CA ASP A 20 9.29 -2.90 5.53
C ASP A 20 8.78 -1.63 6.19
N PHE A 21 7.55 -1.65 6.69
CA PHE A 21 6.93 -0.50 7.35
C PHE A 21 6.04 -0.90 8.52
N ASP A 22 5.69 0.09 9.33
CA ASP A 22 4.70 -0.02 10.40
C ASP A 22 3.53 0.93 10.08
N PRO A 23 2.33 0.42 9.74
CA PRO A 23 1.16 1.26 9.50
C PRO A 23 0.62 1.91 10.79
N GLY A 24 1.14 1.52 11.96
CA GLY A 24 0.62 1.94 13.25
C GLY A 24 -0.57 1.07 13.71
N PRO A 25 -1.22 1.45 14.82
CA PRO A 25 -2.37 0.71 15.33
C PRO A 25 -3.56 0.80 14.38
N LEU A 26 -4.29 -0.32 14.24
CA LEU A 26 -5.55 -0.35 13.51
C LEU A 26 -6.55 0.63 14.14
N GLY A 27 -7.09 1.55 13.35
CA GLY A 27 -8.07 2.52 13.80
C GLY A 27 -9.44 1.90 14.08
N ASP A 28 -10.30 2.67 14.73
CA ASP A 28 -11.62 2.19 15.16
C ASP A 28 -12.52 1.76 13.99
N GLU A 29 -12.37 2.37 12.82
CA GLU A 29 -13.20 2.13 11.64
C GLU A 29 -12.43 1.42 10.50
N ASP A 30 -11.17 1.06 10.75
CA ASP A 30 -10.31 0.46 9.74
C ASP A 30 -10.54 -1.05 9.61
N VAL A 31 -10.13 -1.58 8.46
CA VAL A 31 -10.06 -3.03 8.21
C VAL A 31 -8.64 -3.38 7.79
N GLU A 32 -8.09 -4.45 8.36
CA GLU A 32 -6.81 -5.01 7.91
C GLU A 32 -7.09 -6.15 6.93
N ILE A 33 -6.41 -6.10 5.78
CA ILE A 33 -6.54 -7.11 4.74
C ILE A 33 -5.17 -7.74 4.49
N THR A 34 -5.09 -9.06 4.64
CA THR A 34 -3.97 -9.82 4.07
C THR A 34 -4.19 -9.92 2.56
N VAL A 35 -3.34 -9.22 1.81
CA VAL A 35 -3.35 -9.20 0.34
C VAL A 35 -2.96 -10.58 -0.19
N GLU A 36 -3.85 -11.18 -0.98
CA GLU A 36 -3.56 -12.44 -1.69
C GLU A 36 -3.06 -12.14 -3.11
N HIS A 37 -3.66 -11.14 -3.78
CA HIS A 37 -3.30 -10.69 -5.13
C HIS A 37 -3.50 -9.18 -5.26
N CYS A 38 -2.75 -8.53 -6.14
CA CYS A 38 -2.97 -7.16 -6.56
C CYS A 38 -2.67 -7.04 -8.06
N GLY A 39 -3.59 -6.45 -8.83
CA GLY A 39 -3.35 -6.11 -10.23
C GLY A 39 -2.33 -4.99 -10.40
N ILE A 40 -1.90 -4.79 -11.65
CA ILE A 40 -0.99 -3.70 -12.05
C ILE A 40 -1.61 -3.01 -13.25
N CYS A 41 -1.70 -1.68 -13.19
CA CYS A 41 -2.15 -0.89 -14.32
C CYS A 41 -1.36 0.42 -14.47
N HIS A 42 -1.74 1.25 -15.44
CA HIS A 42 -0.99 2.46 -15.78
C HIS A 42 -1.04 3.53 -14.68
N SER A 43 -2.10 3.56 -13.86
CA SER A 43 -2.19 4.49 -12.73
C SER A 43 -1.14 4.22 -11.66
N ASP A 44 -0.64 2.99 -11.52
CA ASP A 44 0.46 2.68 -10.61
C ASP A 44 1.76 3.34 -11.09
N LEU A 45 2.04 3.31 -12.40
CA LEU A 45 3.19 4.00 -13.01
C LEU A 45 3.06 5.51 -12.87
N ALA A 46 1.89 6.07 -13.21
CA ALA A 46 1.63 7.50 -13.08
C ALA A 46 1.84 8.00 -11.63
N MET A 47 1.52 7.16 -10.64
CA MET A 47 1.77 7.46 -9.23
C MET A 47 3.26 7.34 -8.86
N ILE A 48 3.96 6.28 -9.30
CA ILE A 48 5.41 6.14 -9.09
C ILE A 48 6.17 7.32 -9.70
N ASP A 49 5.70 7.83 -10.84
CA ASP A 49 6.39 8.88 -11.61
C ASP A 49 5.96 10.30 -11.22
N SER A 50 5.04 10.45 -10.25
CA SER A 50 4.45 11.74 -9.85
C SER A 50 3.85 12.52 -11.04
N GLU A 51 3.25 11.84 -12.01
CA GLU A 51 2.78 12.47 -13.26
C GLU A 51 1.59 13.41 -13.06
N TRP A 52 0.70 13.09 -12.12
CA TRP A 52 -0.50 13.90 -11.85
C TRP A 52 -0.30 14.91 -10.72
N PHE A 53 0.45 14.51 -9.70
CA PHE A 53 0.77 15.31 -8.53
C PHE A 53 2.05 14.76 -7.87
N PRO A 54 2.79 15.59 -7.10
CA PRO A 54 3.92 15.11 -6.33
C PRO A 54 3.49 13.99 -5.37
N ALA A 55 4.09 12.81 -5.51
CA ALA A 55 3.88 11.70 -4.58
C ALA A 55 4.75 11.88 -3.32
N SER A 56 4.25 11.37 -2.20
CA SER A 56 5.01 11.25 -0.96
C SER A 56 5.82 9.96 -1.00
N TYR A 57 7.14 10.07 -1.21
CA TYR A 57 8.03 8.91 -1.22
C TYR A 57 8.52 8.58 0.20
N PRO A 58 8.71 7.29 0.55
CA PRO A 58 8.51 6.11 -0.31
C PRO A 58 7.02 5.83 -0.58
N VAL A 59 6.69 5.49 -1.83
CA VAL A 59 5.32 5.18 -2.26
C VAL A 59 5.17 3.69 -2.54
N VAL A 60 4.14 3.07 -1.96
CA VAL A 60 3.73 1.69 -2.24
C VAL A 60 2.55 1.72 -3.20
N PRO A 61 2.71 1.34 -4.48
CA PRO A 61 1.62 1.28 -5.44
C PRO A 61 0.75 0.02 -5.30
N GLY A 62 -0.31 -0.04 -6.10
CA GLY A 62 -1.29 -1.13 -6.08
C GLY A 62 -2.64 -0.66 -5.53
N HIS A 63 -3.65 -0.68 -6.39
CA HIS A 63 -5.03 -0.29 -6.05
C HIS A 63 -6.07 -1.28 -6.61
N GLU A 64 -5.62 -2.45 -7.05
CA GLU A 64 -6.44 -3.53 -7.61
C GLU A 64 -6.35 -4.78 -6.71
N VAL A 65 -6.57 -4.59 -5.41
CA VAL A 65 -6.30 -5.59 -4.35
C VAL A 65 -7.43 -6.62 -4.21
N VAL A 66 -7.06 -7.89 -4.10
CA VAL A 66 -7.92 -8.98 -3.61
C VAL A 66 -7.23 -9.65 -2.43
N GLY A 67 -7.98 -9.88 -1.35
CA GLY A 67 -7.44 -10.50 -0.15
C GLY A 67 -8.52 -10.86 0.86
N ARG A 68 -8.06 -11.15 2.08
CA ARG A 68 -8.91 -11.57 3.19
C ARG A 68 -8.79 -10.61 4.36
N ILE A 69 -9.93 -10.22 4.93
CA ILE A 69 -9.95 -9.46 6.18
C ILE A 69 -9.33 -10.30 7.29
N THR A 70 -8.34 -9.75 8.00
CA THR A 70 -7.66 -10.38 9.14
C THR A 70 -7.90 -9.68 10.46
N ALA A 71 -8.27 -8.40 10.43
CA ALA A 71 -8.69 -7.66 11.61
C ALA A 71 -9.71 -6.58 11.24
N LEU A 72 -10.55 -6.23 12.22
CA LEU A 72 -11.56 -5.18 12.12
C LEU A 72 -11.39 -4.24 13.30
N GLY A 73 -11.43 -2.94 13.03
CA GLY A 73 -11.60 -1.94 14.07
C GLY A 73 -12.93 -2.13 14.80
N PRO A 74 -13.04 -1.77 16.10
CA PRO A 74 -14.22 -1.96 16.92
C PRO A 74 -15.52 -1.33 16.39
N ARG A 75 -15.42 -0.37 15.47
CA ARG A 75 -16.54 0.32 14.81
C ARG A 75 -16.61 0.08 13.30
N ALA A 76 -15.75 -0.76 12.73
CA ALA A 76 -15.84 -1.15 11.32
C ALA A 76 -17.20 -1.83 11.06
N LYS A 77 -17.88 -1.43 9.98
CA LYS A 77 -19.23 -1.90 9.60
C LYS A 77 -19.30 -2.27 8.13
#